data_AF-A0A2X1PJB5-F1
#
_entry.id   AF-A0A2X1PJB5-F1
#
_cell.length_a   1.000
_cell.length_b   1.000
_cell.length_c   1.000
_cell.angle_alpha   90.00
_cell.angle_beta   90.00
_cell.angle_gamma   90.00
#
_symmetry.space_group_name_H-M   'P 1'
#
loop_
_entity.id
_entity.type
_entity.pdbx_description
1 polymer ?
#
loop_
_entity_poly.entity_id
_entity_poly.type
_entity_poly.pdbx_seq_one_letter_code
_entity_poly.pdbx_strand_id
1 'polypeptide(L)'
;MAIWMLILPLFILGMAMSTQFTAMNTITLADLTDDNASSGNSVLAVTQQLSISLGVAVSAAVLRVYEGMEGTTTVEQFHYTFITMGIITVASAAMYMLLKTTDGNNLIKRQRKSKPNRVPSESE
;
A
#
# COMPACT_ATOMS: atom_id res chain seq x y z
N MET A 1 -25.51 9.67 12.63
CA MET A 1 -25.59 9.42 11.17
C MET A 1 -26.11 8.01 10.94
N ALA A 2 -26.89 7.78 9.88
CA ALA A 2 -27.38 6.45 9.54
C ALA A 2 -26.23 5.58 8.99
N ILE A 3 -26.05 4.38 9.54
CA ILE A 3 -24.98 3.42 9.21
C ILE A 3 -24.90 3.14 7.69
N TRP A 4 -26.04 3.19 7.00
CA TRP A 4 -26.14 2.99 5.56
C TRP A 4 -25.26 3.94 4.73
N MET A 5 -24.97 5.16 5.23
CA MET A 5 -24.09 6.11 4.55
C MET A 5 -22.62 5.68 4.54
N LEU A 6 -22.20 4.77 5.43
CA LEU A 6 -20.84 4.24 5.48
C LEU A 6 -20.60 3.12 4.46
N ILE A 7 -21.66 2.51 3.92
CA ILE A 7 -21.52 1.37 3.00
C ILE A 7 -20.79 1.78 1.72
N LEU A 8 -21.19 2.90 1.12
CA LEU A 8 -20.59 3.39 -0.12
C LEU A 8 -19.08 3.70 0.03
N PRO A 9 -18.63 4.50 1.02
CA PRO A 9 -17.20 4.75 1.18
C PRO A 9 -16.41 3.50 1.58
N LEU A 10 -16.96 2.61 2.42
CA LEU A 10 -16.28 1.34 2.75
C LEU A 10 -16.13 0.44 1.53
N PHE A 11 -17.15 0.40 0.65
CA PHE A 11 -17.09 -0.39 -0.58
C PHE A 11 -16.01 0.13 -1.54
N ILE A 12 -15.95 1.45 -1.76
CA ILE A 12 -14.92 2.08 -2.60
C ILE A 12 -13.53 1.86 -1.99
N LEU A 13 -13.39 2.02 -0.67
CA LEU A 13 -12.13 1.78 0.03
C LEU A 13 -11.69 0.31 -0.09
N GLY A 14 -12.62 -0.64 0.01
CA GLY A 14 -12.35 -2.07 -0.18
C GLY A 14 -11.85 -2.40 -1.59
N MET A 15 -12.47 -1.83 -2.62
CA MET A 15 -12.01 -1.99 -4.01
C MET A 15 -10.59 -1.42 -4.21
N ALA A 16 -10.30 -0.26 -3.62
CA ALA A 16 -8.97 0.35 -3.68
C ALA A 16 -7.91 -0.50 -2.93
N MET A 17 -8.21 -0.95 -1.71
CA MET A 17 -7.35 -1.83 -0.90
C MET A 17 -7.00 -3.13 -1.64
N SER A 18 -7.99 -3.76 -2.29
CA SER A 18 -7.75 -4.99 -3.06
C SER A 18 -6.79 -4.74 -4.23
N THR A 19 -7.03 -3.68 -5.01
CA THR A 19 -6.18 -3.32 -6.15
C THR A 19 -4.75 -2.98 -5.69
N GLN A 20 -4.62 -2.24 -4.58
CA GLN A 20 -3.32 -1.90 -3.99
C GLN A 20 -2.56 -3.16 -3.55
N PHE A 21 -3.22 -4.11 -2.88
CA PHE A 21 -2.61 -5.35 -2.42
C PHE A 21 -2.13 -6.21 -3.60
N THR A 22 -2.97 -6.39 -4.62
CA THR A 22 -2.59 -7.14 -5.84
C THR A 22 -1.43 -6.47 -6.57
N ALA A 23 -1.46 -5.15 -6.75
CA ALA A 23 -0.40 -4.41 -7.44
C ALA A 23 0.93 -4.48 -6.68
N MET A 24 0.93 -4.25 -5.36
CA MET A 24 2.15 -4.32 -4.56
C MET A 24 2.76 -5.72 -4.57
N ASN A 25 1.96 -6.77 -4.32
CA ASN A 25 2.48 -8.14 -4.34
C ASN A 25 3.02 -8.53 -5.71
N THR A 26 2.36 -8.10 -6.80
CA THR A 26 2.82 -8.37 -8.17
C THR A 26 4.15 -7.67 -8.46
N ILE A 27 4.28 -6.38 -8.15
CA ILE A 27 5.51 -5.60 -8.43
C ILE A 27 6.68 -6.13 -7.60
N THR A 28 6.48 -6.37 -6.31
CA THR A 28 7.55 -6.88 -5.44
C THR A 28 8.00 -8.28 -5.85
N LEU A 29 7.08 -9.16 -6.27
CA LEU A 29 7.42 -10.53 -6.66
C LEU A 29 7.95 -10.62 -8.09
N ALA A 30 7.55 -9.73 -9.00
CA ALA A 30 8.01 -9.72 -10.39
C ALA A 30 9.51 -9.52 -10.55
N ASP A 31 10.17 -8.93 -9.55
CA ASP A 31 11.62 -8.71 -9.58
C ASP A 31 12.45 -9.87 -9.01
N LEU A 32 11.84 -10.84 -8.34
CA LEU A 32 12.50 -11.99 -7.70
C LEU A 32 12.66 -13.20 -8.66
N THR A 33 13.81 -13.86 -8.62
CA THR A 33 14.05 -15.17 -9.29
C THR A 33 13.30 -16.28 -8.54
N ASP A 34 12.86 -17.35 -9.23
CA ASP A 34 12.03 -18.44 -8.65
C ASP A 34 12.57 -19.02 -7.33
N ASP A 35 13.90 -19.09 -7.14
CA ASP A 35 14.53 -19.54 -5.88
C ASP A 35 14.29 -18.61 -4.66
N ASN A 36 14.10 -17.30 -4.88
CA ASN A 36 13.99 -16.30 -3.83
C ASN A 36 12.56 -15.77 -3.63
N ALA A 37 11.61 -16.24 -4.44
CA ALA A 37 10.21 -15.78 -4.43
C ALA A 37 9.53 -16.02 -3.06
N SER A 38 9.75 -17.19 -2.44
CA SER A 38 9.17 -17.55 -1.14
C SER A 38 9.71 -16.70 0.02
N SER A 39 11.04 -16.53 0.07
CA SER A 39 11.71 -15.69 1.07
C SER A 39 11.34 -14.22 0.91
N GLY A 40 11.25 -13.73 -0.33
CA GLY A 40 10.85 -12.35 -0.63
C GLY A 40 9.40 -12.05 -0.26
N ASN A 41 8.46 -12.97 -0.50
CA ASN A 41 7.07 -12.82 -0.07
C ASN A 41 6.95 -12.73 1.46
N SER A 42 7.75 -13.52 2.18
CA SER A 42 7.76 -13.49 3.65
C SER A 42 8.28 -12.16 4.20
N VAL A 43 9.37 -11.62 3.62
CA VAL A 43 9.90 -10.30 3.99
C VAL A 43 8.88 -9.19 3.69
N LEU A 44 8.24 -9.23 2.52
CA LEU A 44 7.19 -8.28 2.15
C LEU A 44 6.04 -8.27 3.17
N ALA A 45 5.54 -9.44 3.55
CA ALA A 45 4.46 -9.58 4.53
C ALA A 45 4.85 -9.00 5.90
N VAL A 46 6.07 -9.28 6.38
CA VAL A 46 6.58 -8.74 7.65
C VAL A 46 6.72 -7.22 7.56
N THR A 47 7.27 -6.68 6.46
CA THR A 47 7.38 -5.23 6.26
C THR A 47 6.00 -4.57 6.26
N GLN A 48 5.02 -5.13 5.54
CA GLN A 48 3.64 -4.63 5.54
C GLN A 48 3.04 -4.62 6.95
N GLN A 49 3.21 -5.70 7.71
CA GLN A 49 2.70 -5.80 9.08
C GLN A 49 3.35 -4.78 10.01
N LEU A 50 4.67 -4.56 9.90
CA LEU A 50 5.38 -3.53 10.64
C LEU A 50 4.89 -2.12 10.29
N SER A 51 4.66 -1.84 9.00
CA SER A 51 4.11 -0.56 8.55
C SER A 51 2.71 -0.31 9.12
N ILE A 52 1.84 -1.33 9.14
CA ILE A 52 0.49 -1.24 9.72
C ILE A 52 0.59 -0.95 11.23
N SER A 53 1.42 -1.72 11.94
CA SER A 53 1.64 -1.55 13.39
C SER A 53 2.13 -0.14 13.73
N LEU A 54 3.10 0.37 12.95
CA LEU A 54 3.60 1.73 13.12
C LEU A 54 2.49 2.77 12.89
N GLY A 55 1.68 2.62 11.84
CA GLY A 55 0.56 3.52 11.56
C GLY A 55 -0.46 3.58 12.71
N VAL A 56 -0.77 2.43 13.31
CA VAL A 56 -1.65 2.34 14.49
C VAL A 56 -1.01 3.03 15.70
N ALA A 57 0.28 2.80 15.95
CA ALA A 57 0.99 3.43 17.07
C ALA A 57 1.04 4.97 16.94
N VAL A 58 1.31 5.48 15.73
CA VAL A 58 1.28 6.93 15.45
C VAL A 58 -0.14 7.46 15.63
N SER A 59 -1.18 6.72 15.23
CA SER A 59 -2.58 7.12 15.41
C SER A 59 -2.96 7.23 16.88
N ALA A 60 -2.53 6.27 17.69
CA ALA A 60 -2.73 6.31 19.14
C ALA A 60 -1.97 7.48 19.78
N ALA A 61 -0.75 7.78 19.33
CA ALA A 61 0.02 8.93 19.82
C ALA A 61 -0.68 10.25 19.50
N VAL A 62 -1.21 10.41 18.28
CA VAL A 62 -1.99 11.59 17.87
C VAL A 62 -3.29 11.71 18.69
N LEU A 63 -4.01 10.59 18.89
CA LEU A 63 -5.21 10.59 19.74
C LEU A 63 -4.90 11.07 21.16
N ARG A 64 -3.81 10.58 21.75
CA ARG A 64 -3.38 10.96 23.09
C ARG A 64 -3.03 12.44 23.23
N VAL A 65 -2.57 13.08 22.15
CA VAL A 65 -2.36 14.53 22.12
C VAL A 65 -3.70 15.27 22.19
N TYR A 66 -4.71 14.82 21.45
CA TYR A 66 -6.05 15.41 21.47
C TYR A 66 -6.81 15.13 22.78
N GLU A 67 -6.60 13.98 23.42
CA GLU A 67 -7.14 13.67 24.75
C GLU A 67 -6.66 14.63 25.83
N GLY A 68 -5.45 15.20 25.67
CA GLY A 68 -4.89 16.19 26.60
C GLY A 68 -5.49 17.60 26.49
N MET A 69 -6.41 17.84 25.54
CA MET A 69 -7.05 19.14 25.35
C MET A 69 -8.36 19.23 26.15
N GLU A 70 -8.38 20.07 27.18
CA GLU A 70 -9.56 20.29 28.01
C GLU A 70 -10.74 20.88 27.20
N GLY A 71 -11.96 20.38 27.45
CA GLY A 71 -13.19 20.89 26.83
C GLY A 71 -13.65 20.18 25.56
N THR A 72 -12.99 19.09 25.13
CA THR A 72 -13.42 18.26 23.99
C THR A 72 -14.11 16.97 24.44
N THR A 73 -15.13 16.53 23.71
CA THR A 73 -15.74 15.21 23.93
C THR A 73 -14.87 14.10 23.35
N THR A 74 -14.95 12.88 23.89
CA THR A 74 -14.23 11.71 23.34
C THR A 74 -14.49 11.53 21.85
N VAL A 75 -15.73 11.76 21.39
CA VAL A 75 -16.11 11.66 19.98
C VAL A 75 -15.40 12.69 19.11
N GLU A 76 -15.26 13.93 19.58
CA GLU A 76 -14.53 14.99 18.86
C GLU A 76 -13.04 14.70 18.79
N GLN A 77 -12.44 14.16 19.85
CA GLN A 77 -11.03 13.75 19.88
C GLN A 77 -10.75 12.67 18.81
N PHE A 78 -11.67 11.71 18.66
CA PHE A 78 -11.60 10.72 17.58
C PHE A 78 -11.76 11.36 16.19
N HIS A 79 -12.70 12.29 16.01
CA HIS A 79 -12.85 12.99 14.73
C HIS A 79 -11.59 13.78 14.34
N TYR A 80 -10.99 14.53 15.27
CA TYR A 80 -9.74 15.27 15.01
C TYR A 80 -8.58 14.34 14.68
N THR A 81 -8.48 13.21 15.38
CA THR A 81 -7.48 12.17 15.07
C THR A 81 -7.69 11.60 13.67
N PHE A 82 -8.93 11.26 13.30
CA PHE A 82 -9.27 10.75 11.98
C PHE A 82 -8.97 11.76 10.87
N ILE A 83 -9.29 13.04 11.07
CA ILE A 83 -9.00 14.10 10.09
C ILE A 83 -7.49 14.26 9.92
N THR A 84 -6.74 14.29 11.02
CA THR A 84 -5.28 14.41 10.99
C THR A 84 -4.64 13.24 10.27
N MET A 85 -5.09 12.01 10.55
CA MET A 85 -4.65 10.81 9.83
C MET A 85 -5.04 10.84 8.36
N GLY A 86 -6.22 11.36 8.02
CA GLY A 86 -6.65 11.60 6.66
C GLY A 86 -5.71 12.55 5.91
N ILE A 87 -5.31 13.66 6.53
CA ILE A 87 -4.36 14.62 5.94
C ILE A 87 -3.00 13.97 5.72
N ILE A 88 -2.48 13.24 6.70
CA ILE A 88 -1.21 12.50 6.57
C ILE A 88 -1.28 11.47 5.43
N THR A 89 -2.42 10.79 5.28
CA THR A 89 -2.65 9.81 4.22
C THR A 89 -2.68 10.48 2.83
N VAL A 90 -3.38 11.61 2.69
CA VAL A 90 -3.43 12.37 1.44
C VAL A 90 -2.05 12.95 1.10
N ALA A 91 -1.31 13.46 2.08
CA ALA A 91 0.06 13.94 1.88
C ALA A 91 0.99 12.81 1.41
N SER A 92 0.84 11.60 1.96
CA SER A 92 1.56 10.41 1.50
C SER A 92 1.15 10.02 0.07
N ALA A 93 -0.14 10.11 -0.27
CA ALA A 93 -0.62 9.88 -1.63
C ALA A 93 -0.06 10.91 -2.64
N ALA A 94 0.15 12.16 -2.21
CA ALA A 94 0.76 13.19 -3.05
C ALA A 94 2.21 12.85 -3.43
N MET A 95 2.96 12.10 -2.59
CA MET A 95 4.28 11.59 -2.97
C MET A 95 4.21 10.61 -4.15
N TYR A 96 3.14 9.81 -4.25
CA TYR A 96 2.91 8.94 -5.41
C TYR A 96 2.51 9.73 -6.67
N MET A 97 1.85 10.89 -6.53
CA MET A 97 1.60 11.80 -7.66
C MET A 97 2.86 12.50 -8.18
N LEU A 98 3.91 12.59 -7.35
CA LEU A 98 5.20 13.15 -7.75
C LEU A 98 6.02 12.18 -8.62
N LEU A 99 5.58 10.93 -8.77
CA LEU A 99 6.22 9.91 -9.59
C LEU A 99 6.08 10.25 -11.08
N LYS A 100 7.20 10.32 -11.82
CA LYS A 100 7.17 10.67 -13.25
C LYS A 100 6.62 9.48 -14.03
N THR A 101 5.82 9.75 -15.07
CA THR A 101 5.30 8.74 -16.00
C THR A 101 6.42 7.85 -16.62
N THR A 102 7.66 8.33 -16.61
CA THR A 102 8.85 7.64 -17.12
C THR A 102 9.40 6.53 -16.21
N ASP A 103 9.04 6.48 -14.92
CA ASP A 103 9.59 5.52 -13.95
C ASP A 103 9.14 4.06 -14.24
N GLY A 104 8.06 3.87 -15.00
CA GLY A 104 7.59 2.57 -15.48
C GLY A 104 8.37 1.97 -16.67
N ASN A 105 9.26 2.73 -17.33
CA ASN A 105 9.97 2.26 -18.54
C ASN A 105 10.91 1.07 -18.28
N ASN A 106 11.39 0.89 -17.05
CA ASN A 106 12.24 -0.24 -16.68
C ASN A 106 11.46 -1.57 -16.61
N LEU A 107 10.16 -1.54 -16.30
CA LEU A 107 9.29 -2.72 -16.26
C LEU A 107 9.05 -3.30 -17.67
N ILE A 108 8.92 -2.43 -18.69
CA ILE A 108 8.65 -2.82 -20.08
C ILE A 108 9.90 -3.45 -20.74
N LYS A 109 11.11 -2.97 -20.39
CA LYS A 109 12.35 -3.50 -20.97
C LYS A 109 12.68 -4.92 -20.50
N ARG A 110 12.28 -5.32 -19.30
CA ARG A 110 12.59 -6.65 -18.73
C ARG A 110 11.84 -7.80 -19.44
N GLN A 111 10.60 -7.58 -19.87
CA GLN A 111 9.85 -8.59 -20.65
C GLN A 111 10.50 -8.93 -22.00
N ARG A 112 11.23 -7.98 -22.62
CA ARG A 112 11.89 -8.23 -23.91
C ARG A 112 13.14 -9.11 -23.81
N LYS A 113 13.79 -9.20 -22.65
CA LYS A 113 14.97 -10.06 -22.45
C LYS A 113 14.63 -11.51 -22.07
N SER A 114 13.37 -11.82 -21.77
CA SER A 114 12.90 -13.14 -21.32
C SER A 114 12.24 -13.96 -22.43
N LYS A 115 12.51 -13.67 -23.72
CA LYS A 115 12.27 -14.69 -24.76
C LYS A 115 13.49 -15.62 -24.77
N PRO A 116 13.36 -16.90 -24.36
CA PRO A 116 14.45 -17.84 -24.50
C PRO A 116 14.74 -17.99 -25.99
N ASN A 117 16.02 -17.92 -26.35
CA ASN A 117 16.48 -18.25 -27.69
C ASN A 117 16.07 -19.70 -27.95
N ARG A 118 15.08 -19.93 -28.83
CA ARG A 118 14.71 -21.29 -29.27
C ARG A 118 15.92 -21.79 -30.07
N VAL A 119 16.74 -22.63 -29.43
CA VAL A 119 17.80 -23.37 -30.13
C VAL A 119 17.09 -24.29 -31.12
N PRO A 120 17.43 -24.27 -32.43
CA PRO A 120 16.89 -25.24 -33.36
C PRO A 120 17.32 -26.62 -32.89
N SER A 121 16.36 -27.53 -32.73
CA SER A 121 16.68 -28.95 -32.62
C SER A 121 17.27 -29.36 -33.96
N GLU A 122 18.60 -29.42 -34.04
CA GLU A 122 19.26 -30.20 -35.08
C GLU A 122 18.78 -31.64 -34.93
N SER A 123 17.96 -32.03 -35.89
CA SER A 123 17.66 -33.41 -36.20
C SER A 123 18.86 -33.97 -36.96
N GLU A 124 19.74 -34.68 -36.26
CA GLU A 124 20.58 -35.77 -36.80
C GLU A 124 20.58 -36.94 -35.82
#